data_AF-A0A800A7A8-F1
#
_entry.id   AF-A0A800A7A8-F1
#
_cell.length_a   1.000
_cell.length_b   1.000
_cell.length_c   1.000
_cell.angle_alpha   90.00
_cell.angle_beta   90.00
_cell.angle_gamma   90.00
#
_symmetry.space_group_name_H-M   'P 1'
#
loop_
_entity.id
_entity.type
_entity.pdbx_description
1 polymer ?
#
loop_
_entity_poly.entity_id
_entity_poly.type
_entity_poly.pdbx_seq_one_letter_code
_entity_poly.pdbx_strand_id
1 'polypeptide(L)'
;MNAEALAPAFTALEAAESSMHELHEGCCSSKRAPCIAELGDTLEETRQSLERLEADHGLGDVIITTLEDVGGQLGRLQVTCCTPKRVPLYARLLEDLTKVQLTVKRALKKGH
;
A
#
# COMPACT_ATOMS: atom_id res chain seq x y z
N MET A 1 21.40 3.45 -5.32
CA MET A 1 20.37 3.99 -4.40
C MET A 1 20.77 3.61 -2.98
N ASN A 2 20.56 4.45 -1.97
CA ASN A 2 21.00 4.16 -0.60
C ASN A 2 19.81 3.63 0.22
N ALA A 3 19.96 2.56 1.00
CA ALA A 3 18.88 1.95 1.80
C ALA A 3 18.14 2.97 2.69
N GLU A 4 18.88 3.98 3.15
CA GLU A 4 18.37 5.09 3.94
C GLU A 4 17.31 5.95 3.21
N ALA A 5 17.35 5.99 1.88
CA ALA A 5 16.36 6.71 1.07
C ALA A 5 15.02 5.97 0.96
N LEU A 6 15.00 4.65 1.16
CA LEU A 6 13.80 3.81 1.13
C LEU A 6 13.21 3.54 2.52
N ALA A 7 13.96 3.79 3.60
CA ALA A 7 13.48 3.60 4.97
C ALA A 7 12.09 4.23 5.24
N PRO A 8 11.76 5.45 4.77
CA PRO A 8 10.43 6.02 4.94
C PRO A 8 9.32 5.24 4.20
N ALA A 9 9.66 4.58 3.09
CA ALA A 9 8.73 3.75 2.32
C ALA A 9 8.40 2.46 3.10
N PHE A 10 9.38 1.81 3.72
CA PHE A 10 9.14 0.65 4.58
C PHE A 10 8.28 1.01 5.80
N THR A 11 8.59 2.11 6.49
CA THR A 11 7.77 2.56 7.64
C THR A 11 6.33 2.87 7.24
N ALA A 12 6.12 3.51 6.09
CA ALA A 12 4.78 3.79 5.59
C ALA A 12 4.05 2.49 5.19
N LEU A 13 4.74 1.51 4.61
CA LEU A 13 4.15 0.23 4.26
C LEU A 13 3.75 -0.58 5.50
N GLU A 14 4.57 -0.62 6.54
CA GLU A 14 4.23 -1.24 7.82
C GLU A 14 2.99 -0.61 8.47
N ALA A 15 2.86 0.72 8.39
CA ALA A 15 1.67 1.42 8.87
C ALA A 15 0.41 1.06 8.07
N ALA A 16 0.54 0.90 6.74
CA ALA A 16 -0.54 0.47 5.87
C ALA A 16 -0.96 -0.98 6.17
N GLU A 17 0.00 -1.89 6.39
CA GLU A 17 -0.25 -3.28 6.80
C GLU A 17 -0.95 -3.37 8.16
N SER A 18 -0.52 -2.57 9.13
CA SER A 18 -1.19 -2.47 10.44
C SER A 18 -2.65 -2.03 10.28
N SER A 19 -2.89 -0.99 9.46
CA SER A 19 -4.24 -0.51 9.16
C SER A 19 -5.09 -1.55 8.42
N MET A 20 -4.46 -2.35 7.54
CA MET A 20 -5.12 -3.46 6.84
C MET A 20 -5.51 -4.57 7.82
N HIS A 21 -4.63 -4.91 8.75
CA HIS A 21 -4.91 -5.89 9.78
C HIS A 21 -6.13 -5.50 10.64
N GLU A 22 -6.16 -4.25 11.13
CA GLU A 22 -7.32 -3.71 11.86
C GLU A 22 -8.60 -3.76 11.02
N LEU A 23 -8.48 -3.49 9.71
CA LEU A 23 -9.60 -3.55 8.79
C LEU A 23 -10.14 -4.98 8.62
N HIS A 24 -9.22 -5.95 8.53
CA HIS A 24 -9.54 -7.36 8.36
C HIS A 24 -10.20 -7.94 9.61
N GLU A 25 -9.62 -7.72 10.79
CA GLU A 25 -10.20 -8.17 12.08
C GLU A 25 -11.57 -7.55 12.34
N GLY A 26 -11.74 -6.28 11.97
CA GLY A 26 -13.03 -5.63 12.06
C GLY A 26 -14.05 -6.16 11.05
N CYS A 27 -13.66 -6.75 9.90
CA CYS A 27 -14.55 -7.00 8.78
C CYS A 27 -15.79 -7.87 9.12
N CYS A 28 -16.98 -7.31 8.88
CA CYS A 28 -18.26 -7.93 9.22
C CYS A 28 -18.77 -8.94 8.15
N SER A 29 -18.08 -9.12 7.01
CA SER A 29 -18.65 -9.82 5.84
C SER A 29 -17.67 -10.63 5.00
N SER A 30 -18.04 -11.90 4.73
CA SER A 30 -17.36 -12.81 3.81
C SER A 30 -17.32 -12.33 2.35
N LYS A 31 -18.26 -11.48 1.93
CA LYS A 31 -18.28 -10.91 0.56
C LYS A 31 -17.15 -9.91 0.30
N ARG A 32 -16.56 -9.35 1.37
CA ARG A 32 -15.42 -8.41 1.29
C ARG A 32 -14.08 -9.07 1.55
N ALA A 33 -14.07 -10.33 1.98
CA ALA A 33 -12.84 -11.11 2.12
C ALA A 33 -12.01 -11.13 0.83
N PRO A 34 -12.59 -11.23 -0.38
CA PRO A 34 -11.80 -11.16 -1.62
C PRO A 34 -11.14 -9.78 -1.83
N CYS A 35 -11.84 -8.68 -1.55
CA CYS A 35 -11.28 -7.33 -1.73
C CYS A 35 -10.22 -7.00 -0.67
N ILE A 36 -10.36 -7.52 0.55
CA ILE A 36 -9.34 -7.38 1.61
C ILE A 36 -8.12 -8.26 1.28
N ALA A 37 -8.34 -9.47 0.77
CA ALA A 37 -7.26 -10.35 0.29
C ALA A 37 -6.49 -9.71 -0.87
N GLU A 38 -7.20 -9.20 -1.89
CA GLU A 38 -6.60 -8.49 -3.04
C GLU A 38 -5.72 -7.30 -2.58
N LEU A 39 -6.21 -6.52 -1.61
CA LEU A 39 -5.43 -5.44 -1.01
C LEU A 39 -4.21 -5.97 -0.27
N GLY A 40 -4.34 -7.05 0.49
CA GLY A 40 -3.21 -7.71 1.17
C GLY A 40 -2.15 -8.21 0.21
N ASP A 41 -2.56 -8.86 -0.89
CA ASP A 41 -1.65 -9.33 -1.94
C ASP A 41 -0.90 -8.15 -2.57
N THR A 42 -1.58 -7.02 -2.76
CA THR A 42 -0.98 -5.79 -3.32
C THR A 42 0.07 -5.18 -2.37
N LEU A 43 -0.19 -5.20 -1.06
CA LEU A 43 0.79 -4.75 -0.05
C LEU A 43 2.02 -5.65 -0.03
N GLU A 44 1.82 -6.97 -0.11
CA GLU A 44 2.88 -7.96 -0.13
C GLU A 44 3.75 -7.83 -1.41
N GLU A 45 3.12 -7.66 -2.58
CA GLU A 45 3.83 -7.41 -3.83
C GLU A 45 4.66 -6.11 -3.77
N THR A 46 4.10 -5.06 -3.16
CA THR A 46 4.80 -3.80 -2.94
C THR A 46 6.02 -3.99 -2.03
N ARG A 47 5.89 -4.77 -0.95
CA ARG A 47 6.99 -5.10 -0.03
C ARG A 47 8.13 -5.82 -0.76
N GLN A 48 7.81 -6.91 -1.45
CA GLN A 48 8.80 -7.70 -2.20
C GLN A 48 9.50 -6.88 -3.27
N SER A 49 8.76 -5.99 -3.94
CA SER A 49 9.34 -5.10 -4.94
C SER A 49 10.24 -4.04 -4.33
N LEU A 50 9.88 -3.45 -3.18
CA LEU A 50 10.72 -2.51 -2.42
C LEU A 50 12.03 -3.14 -1.96
N GLU A 51 11.97 -4.37 -1.43
CA GLU A 51 13.16 -5.12 -0.98
C GLU A 51 14.15 -5.38 -2.13
N ARG A 52 13.65 -5.50 -3.36
CA ARG A 52 14.45 -5.78 -4.56
C ARG A 52 14.84 -4.52 -5.34
N LEU A 53 14.26 -3.36 -5.01
CA LEU A 53 14.42 -2.11 -5.77
C LEU A 53 15.88 -1.62 -5.83
N GLU A 54 16.69 -1.95 -4.82
CA GLU A 54 18.13 -1.63 -4.84
C GLU A 54 18.89 -2.40 -5.93
N ALA A 55 18.47 -3.64 -6.19
CA ALA A 55 19.10 -4.50 -7.19
C ALA A 55 18.50 -4.33 -8.59
N ASP A 56 17.24 -3.90 -8.69
CA ASP A 56 16.53 -3.70 -9.95
C ASP A 56 15.73 -2.40 -9.92
N HIS A 57 16.28 -1.35 -10.52
CA HIS A 57 15.63 -0.05 -10.61
C HIS A 57 14.38 -0.04 -11.50
N GLY A 58 14.19 -1.05 -12.36
CA GLY A 58 12.98 -1.22 -13.15
C GLY A 58 11.75 -1.55 -12.30
N LEU A 59 11.95 -2.05 -11.08
CA LEU A 59 10.87 -2.29 -10.11
C LEU A 59 10.26 -1.00 -9.58
N GLY A 60 10.90 0.15 -9.80
CA GLY A 60 10.39 1.45 -9.35
C GLY A 60 9.06 1.79 -10.00
N ASP A 61 8.98 1.59 -11.32
CA ASP A 61 7.75 1.81 -12.08
C ASP A 61 6.70 0.76 -11.74
N VAL A 62 7.11 -0.49 -11.51
CA VAL A 62 6.21 -1.57 -11.04
C VAL A 62 5.55 -1.18 -9.73
N ILE A 63 6.32 -0.78 -8.71
CA ILE A 63 5.77 -0.32 -7.42
C ILE A 63 4.80 0.84 -7.61
N ILE A 64 5.13 1.80 -8.48
CA ILE A 64 4.27 2.96 -8.74
C ILE A 64 2.94 2.51 -9.36
N THR A 65 2.97 1.61 -10.35
CA THR A 65 1.77 1.08 -11.00
C THR A 65 0.94 0.22 -10.05
N THR A 66 1.56 -0.68 -9.29
CA THR A 66 0.89 -1.51 -8.28
C THR A 66 0.17 -0.64 -7.24
N LEU A 67 0.79 0.47 -6.79
CA LEU A 67 0.18 1.40 -5.85
C LEU A 67 -0.91 2.30 -6.46
N GLU A 68 -0.90 2.54 -7.77
CA GLU A 68 -1.99 3.28 -8.45
C GLU A 68 -3.30 2.48 -8.42
N ASP A 69 -3.23 1.15 -8.48
CA ASP A 69 -4.40 0.28 -8.43
C ASP A 69 -5.05 0.21 -7.03
N VAL A 70 -4.28 0.48 -5.97
CA VAL A 70 -4.79 0.48 -4.59
C VAL A 70 -5.89 1.51 -4.38
N GLY A 71 -5.83 2.67 -5.05
CA GLY A 71 -6.89 3.67 -4.98
C GLY A 71 -8.26 3.10 -5.42
N GLY A 72 -8.25 2.29 -6.48
CA GLY A 72 -9.44 1.58 -6.97
C GLY A 72 -9.93 0.52 -5.98
N GLN A 73 -9.02 -0.28 -5.41
CA GLN A 73 -9.34 -1.31 -4.42
C GLN A 73 -9.95 -0.70 -3.14
N LEU A 74 -9.36 0.37 -2.62
CA LEU A 74 -9.87 1.10 -1.45
C LEU A 74 -11.22 1.76 -1.74
N GLY A 75 -11.42 2.32 -2.94
CA GLY A 75 -12.71 2.84 -3.36
C GLY A 75 -13.82 1.78 -3.35
N ARG A 76 -13.54 0.58 -3.87
CA ARG A 76 -14.49 -0.56 -3.81
C ARG A 76 -14.79 -0.96 -2.37
N LEU A 77 -13.76 -1.04 -1.52
CA LEU A 77 -13.92 -1.37 -0.09
C LEU A 77 -14.74 -0.33 0.66
N GLN A 78 -14.53 0.96 0.38
CA GLN A 78 -15.26 2.06 1.01
C GLN A 78 -16.74 2.05 0.65
N VAL A 79 -17.07 1.91 -0.65
CA VAL A 79 -18.47 1.90 -1.14
C VAL A 79 -19.25 0.69 -0.62
N THR A 80 -18.58 -0.45 -0.43
CA THR A 80 -19.20 -1.69 0.05
C THR A 80 -19.16 -1.87 1.57
N CYS A 81 -18.67 -0.87 2.32
CA CYS A 81 -18.48 -0.99 3.76
C CYS A 81 -19.79 -0.88 4.55
N CYS A 82 -20.06 -1.87 5.41
CA CYS A 82 -21.20 -1.89 6.35
C CYS A 82 -21.09 -0.86 7.49
N THR A 83 -19.95 -0.17 7.66
CA THR A 83 -19.67 0.61 8.87
C THR A 83 -18.95 1.93 8.55
N PRO A 84 -19.62 3.08 8.70
CA PRO A 84 -19.02 4.39 8.43
C PRO A 84 -17.86 4.74 9.36
N LYS A 85 -17.77 4.12 10.55
CA LYS A 85 -16.65 4.30 11.48
C LYS A 85 -15.29 3.79 10.94
N ARG A 86 -15.28 3.09 9.80
CA ARG A 86 -14.05 2.57 9.15
C ARG A 86 -13.54 3.44 8.02
N VAL A 87 -14.29 4.47 7.64
CA VAL A 87 -13.84 5.48 6.65
C VAL A 87 -12.48 6.07 7.02
N PRO A 88 -12.17 6.38 8.30
CA PRO A 88 -10.84 6.85 8.69
C PRO A 88 -9.72 5.84 8.39
N LEU A 89 -9.99 4.53 8.50
CA LEU A 89 -8.99 3.49 8.21
C LEU A 89 -8.67 3.43 6.71
N TYR A 90 -9.67 3.55 5.83
CA TYR A 90 -9.42 3.61 4.38
C TYR A 90 -8.61 4.86 3.99
N ALA A 91 -8.92 6.00 4.60
CA ALA A 91 -8.17 7.24 4.38
C ALA A 91 -6.71 7.11 4.86
N ARG A 92 -6.50 6.49 6.02
CA ARG A 92 -5.16 6.20 6.58
C ARG A 92 -4.35 5.30 5.64
N LEU A 93 -4.94 4.19 5.20
CA LEU A 93 -4.35 3.26 4.22
C LEU A 93 -3.93 4.00 2.95
N LEU A 94 -4.82 4.83 2.39
CA LEU A 94 -4.50 5.59 1.19
C LEU A 94 -3.36 6.59 1.43
N GLU A 95 -3.36 7.29 2.56
CA GLU A 95 -2.31 8.24 2.92
C GLU A 95 -0.94 7.56 3.04
N ASP A 96 -0.89 6.43 3.75
CA ASP A 96 0.36 5.70 3.98
C ASP A 96 0.90 5.11 2.68
N LEU A 97 0.06 4.57 1.81
CA LEU A 97 0.47 4.09 0.50
C LEU A 97 0.87 5.20 -0.47
N THR A 98 0.25 6.38 -0.34
CA THR A 98 0.71 7.58 -1.07
C THR A 98 2.13 7.98 -0.61
N LYS A 99 2.44 7.86 0.68
CA LYS A 99 3.80 8.12 1.20
C LYS A 99 4.81 7.12 0.63
N VAL A 100 4.45 5.84 0.49
CA VAL A 100 5.29 4.84 -0.18
C VAL A 100 5.59 5.30 -1.61
N GLN A 101 4.54 5.58 -2.40
CA GLN A 101 4.67 5.97 -3.80
C GLN A 101 5.53 7.23 -3.98
N LEU A 102 5.32 8.26 -3.15
CA LEU A 102 6.10 9.50 -3.18
C LEU A 102 7.55 9.28 -2.79
N THR A 103 7.82 8.40 -1.83
CA THR A 103 9.18 8.07 -1.39
C THR A 103 9.94 7.34 -2.49
N VAL A 104 9.32 6.34 -3.11
CA VAL A 104 9.89 5.62 -4.27
C VAL A 104 10.16 6.58 -5.42
N LYS A 105 9.19 7.43 -5.81
CA LYS A 105 9.36 8.45 -6.86
C LYS A 105 10.55 9.39 -6.56
N ARG A 106 10.75 9.79 -5.31
CA ARG A 106 11.87 10.63 -4.89
C ARG A 106 13.20 9.88 -4.92
N ALA A 107 13.22 8.62 -4.49
CA ALA A 107 14.42 7.79 -4.49
C ALA A 107 14.91 7.51 -5.92
N LEU A 108 14.00 7.22 -6.86
CA LEU A 108 14.32 7.04 -8.27
C LEU A 108 14.89 8.31 -8.92
N LYS A 109 14.29 9.48 -8.64
CA LYS A 109 14.79 10.77 -9.16
C LYS A 109 16.19 11.16 -8.64
N LYS A 110 16.59 10.68 -7.47
CA LYS A 110 17.93 10.93 -6.89
C LYS A 110 18.98 9.91 -7.33
N GLY A 111 18.55 8.81 -7.98
CA GLY A 111 19.43 7.75 -8.47
C GLY A 111 19.91 7.92 -9.92
N HIS A 112 19.37 8.91 -10.64
CA HIS A 112 19.86 9.41 -11.93
C HIS A 112 20.83 10.58 -11.73
#